data_AF-A0A2Z2MC11-F1
#
_entry.id   AF-A0A2Z2MC11-F1
#
_cell.length_a   1.000
_cell.length_b   1.000
_cell.length_c   1.000
_cell.angle_alpha   90.00
_cell.angle_beta   90.00
_cell.angle_gamma   90.00
#
_symmetry.space_group_name_H-M   'P 1'
#
loop_
_entity.id
_entity.type
_entity.pdbx_description
1 polymer ?
#
loop_
_entity_poly.entity_id
_entity_poly.type
_entity_poly.pdbx_seq_one_letter_code
_entity_poly.pdbx_strand_id
1 'polypeptide(L)'
;MDFDLFMERYGYKILLALFGLVVAGMFAIIGIWAYVALKYLSLLFGGLVLMLVVIRSLVSRRVLDAQAQVFSKYFYDDRRKR
;
A
#
# COMPACT_ATOMS: atom_id res chain seq x y z
N MET A 1 28.11 -48.97 16.54
CA MET A 1 27.67 -48.57 15.19
C MET A 1 28.51 -47.36 14.84
N ASP A 2 29.40 -47.47 13.87
CA ASP A 2 30.37 -46.41 13.59
C ASP A 2 29.64 -45.17 13.08
N PHE A 3 29.87 -44.05 13.76
CA PHE A 3 29.24 -42.76 13.43
C PHE A 3 29.56 -42.33 11.99
N ASP A 4 30.73 -42.73 11.50
CA ASP A 4 31.16 -42.55 10.11
C ASP A 4 30.21 -43.21 9.11
N LEU A 5 29.86 -44.48 9.33
CA LEU A 5 28.95 -45.22 8.45
C LEU A 5 27.52 -44.62 8.47
N PHE A 6 27.13 -44.02 9.60
CA PHE A 6 25.87 -43.28 9.71
C PHE A 6 25.91 -41.95 8.93
N MET A 7 27.02 -41.21 9.03
CA MET A 7 27.20 -39.94 8.33
C MET A 7 27.20 -40.13 6.82
N GLU A 8 27.88 -41.15 6.33
CA GLU A 8 27.96 -41.50 4.91
C GLU A 8 26.57 -41.82 4.32
N ARG A 9 25.73 -42.54 5.07
CA ARG A 9 24.44 -43.01 4.56
C ARG A 9 23.29 -42.02 4.76
N TYR A 10 23.28 -41.28 5.87
CA TYR A 10 22.16 -40.42 6.27
C TYR A 10 22.57 -39.01 6.74
N GLY A 11 23.74 -38.86 7.36
CA GLY A 11 24.13 -37.60 8.01
C GLY A 11 24.21 -36.41 7.05
N TYR A 12 24.84 -36.57 5.89
CA TYR A 12 24.95 -35.47 4.92
C TYR A 12 23.60 -34.98 4.38
N LYS A 13 22.63 -35.89 4.20
CA LYS A 13 21.28 -35.52 3.74
C LYS A 13 20.54 -34.72 4.81
N ILE A 14 20.69 -35.10 6.08
CA ILE A 14 20.09 -34.39 7.21
C ILE A 14 20.72 -33.00 7.37
N LEU A 15 22.05 -32.90 7.25
CA LEU A 15 22.76 -31.62 7.29
C LEU A 15 22.34 -30.70 6.14
N LEU A 16 22.21 -31.23 4.93
CA LEU A 16 21.75 -30.46 3.78
C LEU A 16 20.31 -29.96 3.99
N ALA A 17 19.42 -30.81 4.52
CA ALA A 17 18.04 -30.43 4.80
C ALA A 17 17.97 -29.34 5.89
N LEU A 18 18.74 -29.47 6.97
CA LEU A 18 18.83 -28.46 8.02
C LEU A 18 19.38 -27.14 7.49
N PHE A 19 20.45 -27.19 6.70
CA PHE A 19 21.01 -26.01 6.07
C PHE A 19 19.99 -25.34 5.14
N GLY A 20 19.31 -26.12 4.29
CA GLY A 20 18.24 -25.63 3.43
C GLY A 20 17.10 -25.00 4.21
N LEU A 21 16.72 -25.57 5.36
CA LEU A 21 15.68 -25.02 6.25
C LEU A 21 16.11 -23.67 6.83
N VAL A 22 17.36 -23.52 7.26
CA VAL A 22 17.89 -22.24 7.76
C VAL A 22 17.86 -21.19 6.66
N VAL A 23 18.35 -21.52 5.46
CA VAL A 23 18.35 -20.60 4.31
C VAL A 23 16.92 -20.21 3.93
N ALA A 24 16.01 -21.18 3.86
CA ALA A 24 14.60 -20.92 3.58
C ALA A 24 13.97 -20.02 4.66
N GLY A 25 14.31 -20.24 5.94
CA GLY A 25 13.88 -19.41 7.06
C GLY A 25 14.33 -17.95 6.91
N MET A 26 15.57 -17.72 6.47
CA MET A 26 16.07 -16.36 6.22
C MET A 26 15.24 -15.64 5.15
N PHE A 27 14.99 -16.30 4.01
CA PHE A 27 14.16 -15.73 2.94
C PHE A 27 12.70 -15.55 3.37
N ALA A 28 12.16 -16.47 4.16
CA ALA A 28 10.79 -16.38 4.68
C ALA A 28 10.63 -15.14 5.58
N ILE A 29 11.59 -14.88 6.48
CA ILE A 29 11.58 -13.70 7.36
C ILE A 29 11.60 -12.42 6.51
N ILE A 30 12.50 -12.33 5.53
CA ILE A 30 12.58 -11.16 4.63
C ILE A 30 11.25 -10.98 3.87
N GLY A 31 10.70 -12.07 3.33
CA GLY A 31 9.43 -12.04 2.59
C GLY A 31 8.25 -11.59 3.45
N ILE A 32 8.16 -12.07 4.69
CA ILE A 32 7.12 -11.66 5.64
C ILE A 32 7.23 -10.16 5.93
N TRP A 33 8.44 -9.65 6.23
CA TRP A 33 8.64 -8.23 6.50
C TRP A 33 8.37 -7.35 5.28
N ALA A 34 8.77 -7.78 4.09
CA ALA A 34 8.45 -7.09 2.85
C ALA A 34 6.94 -7.03 2.61
N TYR A 35 6.22 -8.14 2.81
CA TYR A 35 4.77 -8.19 2.69
C TYR A 35 4.07 -7.27 3.70
N VAL A 36 4.50 -7.32 4.96
CA VAL A 36 4.00 -6.44 6.04
C VAL A 36 4.23 -4.98 5.67
N ALA A 37 5.45 -4.61 5.27
CA ALA A 37 5.77 -3.26 4.85
C ALA A 37 4.88 -2.78 3.69
N LEU A 38 4.73 -3.60 2.63
CA LEU A 38 3.87 -3.27 1.50
C LEU A 38 2.38 -3.13 1.90
N LYS A 39 1.88 -3.98 2.79
CA LYS A 39 0.49 -3.92 3.26
C LYS A 39 0.22 -2.64 4.04
N TYR A 40 1.10 -2.27 4.97
CA TYR A 40 0.90 -1.05 5.76
C TYR A 40 1.21 0.22 4.96
N LEU A 41 2.22 0.20 4.09
CA LEU A 41 2.53 1.32 3.21
C LEU A 41 1.38 1.58 2.22
N SER A 42 0.76 0.54 1.66
CA SER A 42 -0.37 0.69 0.75
C SER A 42 -1.63 1.20 1.46
N LEU A 43 -1.88 0.80 2.71
CA LEU A 43 -2.93 1.38 3.55
C LEU A 43 -2.71 2.87 3.79
N LEU A 44 -1.49 3.27 4.16
CA LEU A 44 -1.15 4.67 4.39
C LEU A 44 -1.27 5.49 3.09
N PHE A 45 -0.70 4.99 2.00
CA PHE A 45 -0.72 5.68 0.71
C PHE A 45 -2.15 5.77 0.15
N GLY A 46 -2.91 4.67 0.20
CA GLY A 46 -4.31 4.65 -0.21
C GLY A 46 -5.18 5.58 0.62
N GLY A 47 -4.97 5.62 1.94
CA GLY A 47 -5.66 6.55 2.85
C GLY A 47 -5.34 8.02 2.52
N LEU A 48 -4.07 8.33 2.25
CA LEU A 48 -3.64 9.68 1.88
C LEU A 48 -4.25 10.12 0.54
N VAL A 49 -4.23 9.25 -0.48
CA VAL A 49 -4.87 9.52 -1.77
C VAL A 49 -6.37 9.76 -1.61
N LEU A 50 -7.08 8.91 -0.86
CA LEU A 50 -8.50 9.10 -0.56
C LEU A 50 -8.77 10.44 0.12
N MET A 51 -7.96 10.79 1.12
CA MET A 51 -8.08 12.06 1.83
C MET A 51 -7.94 13.26 0.88
N LEU A 52 -6.93 13.24 -0.01
CA LEU A 52 -6.72 14.28 -1.00
C LEU A 52 -7.90 14.40 -1.98
N VAL A 53 -8.45 13.27 -2.43
CA VAL A 53 -9.63 13.24 -3.31
C VAL A 53 -10.84 13.85 -2.62
N VAL A 54 -11.08 13.51 -1.35
CA VAL A 54 -12.20 14.07 -0.56
C VAL A 54 -12.03 15.58 -0.41
N ILE A 55 -10.86 16.06 0.00
CA ILE A 55 -10.57 17.50 0.15
C ILE A 55 -10.78 18.22 -1.19
N ARG A 56 -10.22 17.69 -2.28
CA ARG A 56 -10.37 18.26 -3.63
C ARG A 56 -11.83 18.35 -4.05
N SER A 57 -12.61 17.30 -3.80
CA SER A 57 -14.05 17.27 -4.11
C SER A 57 -14.83 18.34 -3.34
N LEU A 58 -14.59 18.47 -2.03
CA LEU A 58 -15.24 19.47 -1.19
C LEU A 58 -14.90 20.89 -1.61
N VAL A 59 -13.62 21.16 -1.91
CA VAL A 59 -13.18 22.48 -2.40
C VAL A 59 -13.78 22.76 -3.78
N SER A 60 -13.77 21.78 -4.69
CA SER A 60 -14.33 21.95 -6.03
C SER A 60 -15.82 22.29 -6.00
N ARG A 61 -16.60 21.68 -5.09
CA ARG A 61 -18.02 22.04 -4.91
C ARG A 61 -18.18 23.51 -4.53
N ARG A 62 -17.43 23.97 -3.52
CA ARG A 62 -17.48 25.38 -3.08
C ARG A 62 -17.08 26.35 -4.19
N VAL A 63 -16.08 26.00 -4.99
CA VAL A 63 -15.64 26.82 -6.12
C VAL A 63 -16.72 26.89 -7.20
N LEU A 64 -17.37 25.78 -7.52
CA LEU A 64 -18.46 25.75 -8.50
C LEU A 64 -19.67 26.54 -8.01
N ASP A 65 -20.04 26.42 -6.73
CA ASP A 65 -21.13 27.20 -6.14
C ASP A 65 -20.85 28.70 -6.18
N ALA A 66 -19.62 29.11 -5.84
CA ALA A 66 -19.20 30.50 -5.91
C ALA A 66 -19.24 31.03 -7.36
N GLN A 67 -18.75 30.25 -8.34
CA GLN A 67 -18.85 30.61 -9.75
C GLN A 67 -20.30 30.74 -10.21
N ALA A 68 -21.17 29.81 -9.82
CA ALA A 68 -22.59 29.85 -10.16
C ALA A 68 -23.27 31.11 -9.60
N GLN A 69 -22.95 31.53 -8.37
CA GLN A 69 -23.46 32.78 -7.78
C GLN A 69 -22.97 34.03 -8.52
N VAL A 70 -21.70 34.07 -8.92
CA VAL A 70 -21.16 35.20 -9.70
C VAL A 70 -21.85 35.28 -11.06
N PHE A 71 -21.95 34.16 -11.77
CA PHE A 71 -22.61 34.13 -13.07
C PHE A 71 -24.10 34.49 -12.99
N SER A 72 -24.82 34.01 -11.96
CA SER A 72 -26.24 34.35 -11.80
C SER A 72 -26.42 35.85 -11.55
N LYS A 73 -25.56 36.47 -10.75
CA LYS A 73 -25.58 37.92 -10.51
C LYS A 73 -25.32 38.71 -11.80
N TYR A 74 -24.31 38.36 -12.59
CA TYR A 74 -24.03 39.07 -13.85
C TYR A 74 -25.14 38.90 -14.89
N PHE A 75 -25.73 37.71 -15.02
CA PHE A 75 -26.70 37.43 -16.11
C PHE A 75 -28.17 37.74 -15.78
N TYR A 76 -28.56 37.78 -14.50
CA TYR A 76 -29.96 37.98 -14.10
C TYR A 76 -30.20 39.31 -13.38
N ASP A 77 -29.21 39.90 -12.71
CA ASP A 77 -29.39 41.19 -12.00
C ASP A 77 -29.40 42.37 -12.99
N ASP A 78 -28.62 42.30 -14.08
CA ASP A 78 -28.57 43.33 -15.13
C ASP A 78 -29.84 43.34 -16.00
N ARG A 79 -30.51 42.18 -16.14
CA ARG A 79 -31.78 42.05 -16.87
C ARG A 79 -32.98 42.71 -16.18
N ARG A 80 -32.87 43.04 -14.89
CA ARG A 80 -33.94 43.68 -14.12
C ARG A 80 -33.90 45.21 -14.17
N LYS A 81 -32.82 45.80 -14.71
CA LYS A 81 -32.59 47.25 -14.77
C LYS A 81 -32.88 47.89 -16.13
N ARG A 82 -33.18 47.10 -17.16
CA ARG A 82 -33.75 47.57 -18.44
C ARG A 82 -35.24 47.29 -18.47
#